data_AF-G0NRP6-F1
#
_entry.id   AF-G0NRP6-F1
#
_cell.length_a   1.000
_cell.length_b   1.000
_cell.length_c   1.000
_cell.angle_alpha   90.00
_cell.angle_beta   90.00
_cell.angle_gamma   90.00
#
_symmetry.space_group_name_H-M   'P 1'
#
loop_
_entity.id
_entity.type
_entity.pdbx_description
1 polymer ?
#
loop_
_entity_poly.entity_id
_entity_poly.type
_entity_poly.pdbx_seq_one_letter_code
_entity_poly.pdbx_strand_id
1 'polypeptide(L)'
;MTVEKRSFCQLICHINVRIGWTIFGIVFGISAVLTYAIKFHNWSATATCAIATLFACETLYLYWALKKNTIVNWKTSTFQLMIWPNIFIGLLGLLGCLVCYIIAGITHQGAGSIEAMYGENLWFTGSWSLVITKWTWQNAFFARRYVKRIGGASEDGDDVADVDDDVEIIKP
;
A
#
# COMPACT_ATOMS: atom_id res chain seq x y z
N MET A 1 -27.80 8.49 4.13
CA MET A 1 -26.52 7.90 3.69
C MET A 1 -25.48 8.06 4.80
N THR A 2 -25.01 6.96 5.41
CA THR A 2 -24.04 7.01 6.53
C THR A 2 -22.66 7.49 6.06
N VAL A 3 -21.87 8.11 6.95
CA VAL A 3 -20.51 8.64 6.66
C VAL A 3 -19.60 7.57 6.02
N GLU A 4 -19.77 6.31 6.44
CA GLU A 4 -19.02 5.15 5.94
C GLU A 4 -19.41 4.73 4.51
N LYS A 5 -20.68 4.91 4.12
CA LYS A 5 -21.12 4.73 2.72
C LYS A 5 -20.50 5.81 1.81
N ARG A 6 -20.47 7.08 2.26
CA ARG A 6 -19.89 8.21 1.50
C ARG A 6 -18.39 8.06 1.23
N SER A 7 -17.60 7.66 2.23
CA SER A 7 -16.13 7.50 2.10
C SER A 7 -15.72 6.44 1.06
N PHE A 8 -16.51 5.37 0.94
CA PHE A 8 -16.27 4.31 -0.04
C PHE A 8 -16.71 4.68 -1.46
N CYS A 9 -17.85 5.36 -1.61
CA CYS A 9 -18.25 5.92 -2.91
C CYS A 9 -17.18 6.88 -3.43
N GLN A 10 -16.56 7.69 -2.56
CA GLN A 10 -15.41 8.52 -2.92
C GLN A 10 -14.17 7.68 -3.30
N LEU A 11 -13.92 6.57 -2.59
CA LEU A 11 -12.81 5.66 -2.92
C LEU A 11 -12.95 5.08 -4.33
N ILE A 12 -14.17 4.66 -4.71
CA ILE A 12 -14.50 4.14 -6.04
C ILE A 12 -14.45 5.24 -7.09
N CYS A 13 -15.02 6.42 -6.81
CA CYS A 13 -15.07 7.55 -7.74
C CYS A 13 -13.67 8.00 -8.20
N HIS A 14 -12.67 7.87 -7.33
CA HIS A 14 -11.28 8.22 -7.64
C HIS A 14 -10.38 7.00 -7.89
N ILE A 15 -10.93 5.81 -8.18
CA ILE A 15 -10.13 4.59 -8.33
C ILE A 15 -9.13 4.68 -9.49
N ASN A 16 -9.50 5.30 -10.61
CA ASN A 16 -8.61 5.49 -11.77
C ASN A 16 -7.41 6.39 -11.43
N VAL A 17 -7.64 7.46 -10.67
CA VAL A 17 -6.56 8.37 -10.21
C VAL A 17 -5.62 7.64 -9.26
N ARG A 18 -6.17 6.85 -8.34
CA ARG A 18 -5.38 6.03 -7.40
C ARG A 18 -4.53 4.99 -8.12
N ILE A 19 -5.09 4.30 -9.12
CA ILE A 19 -4.36 3.37 -9.99
C ILE A 19 -3.21 4.11 -10.69
N GLY A 20 -3.49 5.26 -11.31
CA GLY A 20 -2.46 6.06 -11.99
C GLY A 20 -1.32 6.47 -11.04
N TRP A 21 -1.66 6.92 -9.84
CA TRP A 21 -0.67 7.30 -8.82
C TRP A 21 0.17 6.11 -8.34
N THR A 22 -0.45 4.93 -8.16
CA THR A 22 0.28 3.71 -7.81
C THR A 22 1.22 3.26 -8.93
N ILE A 23 0.79 3.32 -10.20
CA ILE A 23 1.66 3.02 -11.35
C ILE A 23 2.86 3.97 -11.39
N PHE A 24 2.64 5.27 -11.19
CA PHE A 24 3.73 6.24 -11.09
C PHE A 24 4.72 5.88 -9.97
N GLY A 25 4.21 5.49 -8.80
CA GLY A 25 5.03 5.01 -7.69
C GLY A 25 5.85 3.76 -8.02
N ILE A 26 5.29 2.80 -8.77
CA ILE A 26 6.00 1.60 -9.21
C ILE A 26 7.12 1.94 -10.20
N VAL A 27 6.84 2.80 -11.20
CA VAL A 27 7.86 3.24 -12.17
C VAL A 27 9.01 3.96 -11.46
N PHE A 28 8.68 4.83 -10.50
CA PHE A 28 9.68 5.49 -9.65
C PHE A 28 10.49 4.48 -8.83
N GLY A 29 9.84 3.50 -8.22
CA GLY A 29 10.48 2.42 -7.47
C GLY A 29 11.46 1.61 -8.32
N ILE A 30 11.05 1.15 -9.51
CA ILE A 30 11.92 0.42 -10.44
C ILE A 30 13.13 1.27 -10.84
N SER A 31 12.90 2.55 -11.17
CA SER A 31 13.98 3.48 -11.53
C SER A 31 14.97 3.68 -10.37
N ALA A 32 14.46 3.78 -9.14
CA ALA A 32 15.27 3.89 -7.93
C ALA A 32 16.07 2.61 -7.65
N VAL A 33 15.48 1.41 -7.78
CA VAL A 33 16.19 0.13 -7.66
C VAL A 33 17.39 0.08 -8.60
N LEU A 34 17.20 0.41 -9.89
CA LEU A 34 18.28 0.43 -10.87
C LEU A 34 19.36 1.46 -10.52
N THR A 35 18.93 2.63 -10.05
CA THR A 35 19.85 3.73 -9.68
C THR A 35 20.70 3.36 -8.47
N TYR A 36 20.09 2.80 -7.41
CA TYR A 36 20.83 2.38 -6.21
C TYR A 36 21.73 1.18 -6.47
N ALA A 37 21.30 0.22 -7.30
CA ALA A 37 22.07 -0.97 -7.59
C ALA A 37 23.28 -0.68 -8.50
N ILE A 38 23.07 0.06 -9.60
CA ILE A 38 24.07 0.21 -10.67
C ILE A 38 24.96 1.43 -10.44
N LYS A 39 24.37 2.58 -10.09
CA LYS A 39 25.12 3.83 -9.98
C LYS A 39 25.75 3.97 -8.61
N PHE A 40 24.94 3.83 -7.57
CA PHE A 40 25.34 4.16 -6.20
C PHE A 40 25.88 2.97 -5.40
N HIS A 41 25.64 1.73 -5.85
CA HIS A 41 26.04 0.50 -5.17
C HIS A 41 25.57 0.43 -3.69
N ASN A 42 24.40 1.00 -3.40
CA ASN A 42 23.78 0.98 -2.09
C ASN A 42 22.79 -0.20 -2.02
N TRP A 43 23.26 -1.34 -1.53
CA TRP A 43 22.50 -2.59 -1.57
C TRP A 43 21.34 -2.59 -0.58
N SER A 44 21.46 -1.95 0.59
CA SER A 44 20.36 -1.87 1.54
C SER A 44 19.23 -0.97 1.04
N ALA A 45 19.54 0.18 0.45
CA ALA A 45 18.53 1.02 -0.22
C ALA A 45 17.90 0.29 -1.41
N THR A 46 18.70 -0.45 -2.18
CA THR A 46 18.20 -1.29 -3.30
C THR A 46 17.19 -2.31 -2.79
N ALA A 47 17.52 -3.08 -1.75
CA ALA A 47 16.66 -4.12 -1.20
C ALA A 47 15.36 -3.54 -0.62
N THR A 48 15.46 -2.48 0.20
CA THR A 48 14.28 -1.83 0.80
C THR A 48 13.38 -1.17 -0.25
N CYS A 49 13.97 -0.55 -1.28
CA CYS A 49 13.22 0.00 -2.41
C CYS A 49 12.51 -1.08 -3.24
N ALA A 50 13.17 -2.21 -3.50
CA ALA A 50 12.57 -3.35 -4.19
C ALA A 50 11.37 -3.91 -3.41
N ILE A 51 11.53 -4.09 -2.09
CA ILE A 51 10.44 -4.54 -1.21
C ILE A 51 9.28 -3.53 -1.22
N ALA A 52 9.56 -2.23 -1.10
CA ALA A 52 8.53 -1.19 -1.19
C ALA A 52 7.77 -1.24 -2.53
N THR A 53 8.48 -1.48 -3.62
CA THR A 53 7.91 -1.58 -4.98
C THR A 53 7.00 -2.81 -5.10
N LEU A 54 7.36 -3.94 -4.50
CA LEU A 54 6.50 -5.13 -4.46
C LEU A 54 5.17 -4.85 -3.74
N PHE A 55 5.19 -4.14 -2.60
CA PHE A 55 3.96 -3.77 -1.90
C PHE A 55 3.12 -2.75 -2.68
N ALA A 56 3.75 -1.85 -3.45
CA ALA A 56 3.03 -0.98 -4.38
C ALA A 56 2.34 -1.79 -5.51
N CYS A 57 2.98 -2.86 -6.00
CA CYS A 57 2.34 -3.80 -6.95
C CYS A 57 1.14 -4.52 -6.32
N GLU A 58 1.23 -4.94 -5.04
CA GLU A 58 0.09 -5.49 -4.30
C GLU A 58 -1.05 -4.46 -4.18
N THR A 59 -0.74 -3.20 -3.88
CA THR A 59 -1.73 -2.11 -3.88
C THR A 59 -2.41 -1.96 -5.24
N LEU A 60 -1.63 -2.01 -6.33
CA LEU A 60 -2.17 -1.93 -7.69
C LEU A 60 -3.11 -3.10 -7.97
N TYR A 61 -2.73 -4.30 -7.57
CA TYR A 61 -3.58 -5.49 -7.67
C TYR A 61 -4.91 -5.32 -6.92
N LEU A 62 -4.88 -4.79 -5.68
CA LEU A 62 -6.09 -4.49 -4.90
C LEU A 62 -7.00 -3.48 -5.60
N TYR A 63 -6.43 -2.38 -6.11
CA TYR A 63 -7.21 -1.36 -6.84
C TYR A 63 -7.78 -1.90 -8.14
N TRP A 64 -7.03 -2.75 -8.83
CA TRP A 64 -7.49 -3.41 -10.05
C TRP A 64 -8.61 -4.42 -9.77
N ALA A 65 -8.49 -5.23 -8.72
CA ALA A 65 -9.52 -6.17 -8.28
C ALA A 65 -10.80 -5.44 -7.86
N LEU A 66 -10.68 -4.27 -7.22
CA LEU A 66 -11.82 -3.40 -6.95
C LEU A 66 -12.44 -2.86 -8.24
N LYS A 67 -11.64 -2.33 -9.17
CA LYS A 67 -12.14 -1.78 -10.44
C LYS A 67 -12.90 -2.83 -11.26
N LYS A 68 -12.45 -4.09 -11.24
CA LYS A 68 -13.13 -5.23 -11.88
C LYS A 68 -14.25 -5.84 -11.05
N ASN A 69 -14.56 -5.25 -9.90
CA ASN A 69 -15.52 -5.76 -8.92
C ASN A 69 -15.30 -7.24 -8.54
N THR A 70 -14.07 -7.76 -8.67
CA THR A 70 -13.74 -9.17 -8.37
C THR A 70 -13.58 -9.39 -6.87
N ILE A 71 -13.32 -8.32 -6.13
CA ILE A 71 -13.05 -8.32 -4.69
C ILE A 71 -14.24 -8.79 -3.84
N VAL A 72 -15.47 -8.71 -4.37
CA VAL A 72 -16.70 -9.16 -3.68
C VAL A 72 -16.77 -10.69 -3.54
N ASN A 73 -16.06 -11.43 -4.41
CA ASN A 73 -16.04 -12.89 -4.41
C ASN A 73 -14.93 -13.45 -3.50
N TRP A 74 -14.16 -12.60 -2.83
CA TRP A 74 -13.04 -13.03 -2.01
C TRP A 74 -13.50 -13.44 -0.62
N LYS A 75 -12.90 -14.51 -0.10
CA LYS A 75 -13.20 -15.01 1.24
C LYS A 75 -12.66 -14.04 2.31
N THR A 76 -13.33 -13.94 3.45
CA THR A 76 -12.87 -13.17 4.61
C THR A 76 -11.44 -13.58 5.03
N SER A 77 -11.10 -14.86 4.95
CA SER A 77 -9.74 -15.37 5.24
C SER A 77 -8.68 -14.77 4.32
N THR A 78 -8.99 -14.50 3.04
CA THR A 78 -8.07 -13.85 2.11
C THR A 78 -7.73 -12.44 2.60
N PHE A 79 -8.72 -11.67 3.03
CA PHE A 79 -8.47 -10.35 3.58
C PHE A 79 -7.70 -10.39 4.91
N GLN A 80 -7.98 -11.35 5.79
CA GLN A 80 -7.21 -11.54 7.03
C GLN A 80 -5.73 -11.84 6.76
N LEU A 81 -5.45 -12.67 5.75
CA LEU A 81 -4.08 -12.95 5.28
C LEU A 81 -3.41 -11.74 4.61
N MET A 82 -4.16 -10.74 4.18
CA MET A 82 -3.59 -9.47 3.73
C MET A 82 -3.37 -8.51 4.90
N ILE A 83 -4.28 -8.44 5.88
CA ILE A 83 -4.21 -7.48 6.98
C ILE A 83 -3.00 -7.74 7.88
N TRP A 84 -2.88 -8.95 8.44
CA TRP A 84 -1.88 -9.22 9.48
C TRP A 84 -0.42 -9.11 9.00
N PRO A 85 -0.03 -9.72 7.87
CA PRO A 85 1.33 -9.58 7.36
C PRO A 85 1.67 -8.12 7.00
N ASN A 86 0.75 -7.39 6.37
CA ASN A 86 0.98 -6.00 6.03
C ASN A 86 1.13 -5.10 7.29
N ILE A 87 0.34 -5.32 8.34
CA ILE A 87 0.52 -4.60 9.62
C ILE A 87 1.90 -4.90 10.20
N PHE A 88 2.26 -6.19 10.28
CA PHE A 88 3.53 -6.62 10.85
C PHE A 88 4.73 -6.06 10.08
N ILE A 89 4.73 -6.19 8.75
CA ILE A 89 5.79 -5.66 7.89
C ILE A 89 5.83 -4.14 7.95
N GLY A 90 4.68 -3.47 8.05
CA GLY A 90 4.64 -2.02 8.24
C GLY A 90 5.24 -1.55 9.57
N LEU A 91 5.06 -2.30 10.66
CA LEU A 91 5.73 -2.04 11.94
C LEU A 91 7.25 -2.24 11.84
N LEU A 92 7.69 -3.30 11.15
CA LEU A 92 9.11 -3.51 10.87
C LEU A 92 9.71 -2.39 10.00
N GLY A 93 8.96 -1.88 9.02
CA GLY A 93 9.36 -0.72 8.21
C GLY A 93 9.54 0.55 9.04
N LEU A 94 8.65 0.80 10.02
CA LEU A 94 8.80 1.95 10.92
C LEU A 94 10.02 1.81 11.82
N LEU A 95 10.22 0.62 12.42
CA LEU A 95 11.39 0.37 13.24
C LEU A 95 12.68 0.49 12.41
N GLY A 96 12.70 -0.07 11.20
CA GLY A 96 13.81 0.04 10.26
C GLY A 96 14.12 1.49 9.90
N CYS A 97 13.10 2.31 9.64
CA CYS A 97 13.25 3.74 9.39
C CYS A 97 13.93 4.45 10.57
N LEU A 98 13.43 4.22 11.79
CA LEU A 98 13.97 4.85 13.01
C LEU A 98 15.43 4.45 13.24
N VAL A 99 15.73 3.15 13.16
CA VAL A 99 17.09 2.64 13.33
C VAL A 99 18.04 3.23 12.28
N CYS A 100 17.63 3.24 11.01
CA CYS A 100 18.45 3.80 9.93
C CYS A 100 18.74 5.29 10.16
N TYR A 101 17.74 6.09 10.53
CA TYR A 101 17.92 7.53 10.76
C TYR A 101 18.77 7.83 11.99
N ILE A 102 18.60 7.08 13.08
CA ILE A 102 19.44 7.21 14.28
C ILE A 102 20.90 6.91 13.91
N ILE A 103 21.15 5.78 13.24
CA ILE A 103 22.51 5.40 12.84
C ILE A 103 23.10 6.42 11.86
N ALA A 104 22.35 6.84 10.85
CA ALA A 104 22.79 7.84 9.88
C ALA A 104 23.14 9.17 10.55
N GLY A 105 22.35 9.58 11.55
CA GLY A 105 22.58 10.79 12.35
C GLY A 105 23.85 10.72 13.20
N ILE A 106 24.04 9.65 13.97
CA ILE A 106 25.22 9.50 14.85
C ILE A 106 26.52 9.25 14.06
N THR A 107 26.42 8.68 12.86
CA THR A 107 27.57 8.44 11.98
C THR A 107 27.85 9.63 11.04
N HIS A 108 27.06 10.70 11.16
CA HIS A 108 27.17 11.90 10.34
C HIS A 108 27.17 11.62 8.83
N GLN A 109 26.39 10.62 8.39
CA GLN A 109 26.22 10.34 6.96
C GLN A 109 25.64 11.57 6.25
N GLY A 110 26.16 11.89 5.07
CA GLY A 110 25.64 13.01 4.28
C GLY A 110 24.20 12.75 3.83
N ALA A 111 23.30 13.73 4.02
CA ALA A 111 21.88 13.61 3.68
C ALA A 111 21.49 14.37 2.40
N GLY A 112 22.43 15.09 1.76
CA GLY A 112 22.08 16.08 0.72
C GLY A 112 23.10 16.35 -0.38
N SER A 113 24.19 15.58 -0.49
CA SER A 113 25.15 15.71 -1.60
C SER A 113 25.12 14.46 -2.49
N ILE A 114 25.48 14.61 -3.77
CA ILE A 114 25.55 13.47 -4.71
C ILE A 114 26.64 12.50 -4.26
N GLU A 115 27.74 12.99 -3.71
CA GLU A 115 28.82 12.14 -3.17
C GLU A 115 28.31 11.27 -2.03
N ALA A 116 27.43 11.81 -1.18
CA ALA A 116 26.85 11.07 -0.08
C ALA A 116 25.91 9.94 -0.54
N MET A 117 25.46 9.94 -1.80
CA MET A 117 24.64 8.86 -2.34
C MET A 117 25.46 7.61 -2.67
N TYR A 118 26.78 7.73 -2.85
CA TYR A 118 27.64 6.59 -3.19
C TYR A 118 27.93 5.72 -1.97
N GLY A 119 27.84 4.40 -2.17
CA GLY A 119 28.06 3.41 -1.13
C GLY A 119 26.89 3.33 -0.15
N GLU A 120 27.18 2.75 1.01
CA GLU A 120 26.17 2.48 2.01
C GLU A 120 25.74 3.77 2.73
N ASN A 121 24.51 4.21 2.44
CA ASN A 121 23.90 5.38 3.06
C ASN A 121 22.48 5.02 3.55
N LEU A 122 22.32 5.10 4.87
CA LEU A 122 21.14 4.65 5.60
C LEU A 122 20.03 5.70 5.60
N TRP A 123 20.28 6.96 5.23
CA TRP A 123 19.20 7.94 5.00
C TRP A 123 18.24 7.44 3.91
N PHE A 124 18.80 6.88 2.83
CA PHE A 124 17.99 6.32 1.75
C PHE A 124 17.30 5.03 2.16
N THR A 125 18.01 4.12 2.84
CA THR A 125 17.42 2.88 3.37
C THR A 125 16.25 3.17 4.29
N GLY A 126 16.42 4.09 5.25
CA GLY A 126 15.36 4.50 6.17
C GLY A 126 14.17 5.14 5.46
N SER A 127 14.42 5.98 4.45
CA SER A 127 13.36 6.56 3.62
C SER A 127 12.54 5.48 2.93
N TRP A 128 13.19 4.46 2.34
CA TRP A 128 12.49 3.34 1.72
C TRP A 128 11.78 2.44 2.73
N SER A 129 12.32 2.26 3.94
CA SER A 129 11.61 1.59 5.02
C SER A 129 10.30 2.29 5.39
N LEU A 130 10.27 3.63 5.38
CA LEU A 130 9.04 4.39 5.57
C LEU A 130 8.05 4.19 4.40
N VAL A 131 8.55 4.09 3.17
CA VAL A 131 7.72 3.78 1.99
C VAL A 131 7.15 2.36 2.07
N ILE A 132 7.89 1.37 2.59
CA ILE A 132 7.35 0.04 2.90
C ILE A 132 6.16 0.18 3.85
N THR A 133 6.31 0.87 4.98
CA THR A 133 5.20 1.09 5.93
C THR A 133 3.99 1.73 5.26
N LYS A 134 4.20 2.76 4.44
CA LYS A 134 3.11 3.42 3.72
C LYS A 134 2.30 2.42 2.91
N TRP A 135 2.95 1.64 2.04
CA TRP A 135 2.24 0.73 1.13
C TRP A 135 1.57 -0.42 1.89
N THR A 136 2.27 -1.02 2.85
CA THR A 136 1.71 -2.14 3.60
C THR A 136 0.51 -1.72 4.43
N TRP A 137 0.59 -0.60 5.16
CA TRP A 137 -0.55 -0.11 5.92
C TRP A 137 -1.70 0.33 5.04
N GLN A 138 -1.42 0.94 3.88
CA GLN A 138 -2.46 1.24 2.90
C GLN A 138 -3.19 -0.05 2.46
N ASN A 139 -2.46 -1.14 2.19
CA ASN A 139 -3.04 -2.45 1.85
C ASN A 139 -3.88 -3.02 3.01
N ALA A 140 -3.36 -2.98 4.24
CA ALA A 140 -4.07 -3.47 5.43
C ALA A 140 -5.36 -2.68 5.72
N PHE A 141 -5.30 -1.35 5.68
CA PHE A 141 -6.48 -0.51 5.91
C PHE A 141 -7.52 -0.65 4.80
N PHE A 142 -7.07 -0.86 3.57
CA PHE A 142 -7.97 -1.18 2.47
C PHE A 142 -8.68 -2.52 2.75
N ALA A 143 -7.94 -3.60 2.99
CA ALA A 143 -8.48 -4.92 3.28
C ALA A 143 -9.45 -4.93 4.48
N ARG A 144 -9.11 -4.22 5.58
CA ARG A 144 -9.97 -4.10 6.76
C ARG A 144 -11.31 -3.44 6.46
N ARG A 145 -11.34 -2.41 5.59
CA ARG A 145 -12.60 -1.77 5.17
C ARG A 145 -13.50 -2.71 4.39
N TYR A 146 -12.94 -3.64 3.61
CA TYR A 146 -13.72 -4.65 2.89
C TYR A 146 -14.29 -5.73 3.81
N VAL A 147 -13.50 -6.25 4.76
CA VAL A 147 -13.97 -7.25 5.73
C VAL A 147 -15.18 -6.73 6.51
N LYS A 148 -15.13 -5.48 6.99
CA LYS A 148 -16.24 -4.88 7.74
C LYS A 148 -17.53 -4.80 6.92
N ARG A 149 -17.44 -4.64 5.59
CA ARG A 149 -18.60 -4.60 4.70
C ARG A 149 -19.17 -5.97 4.39
N ILE A 150 -18.31 -6.97 4.16
CA ILE A 150 -18.77 -8.35 3.94
C ILE A 150 -19.40 -8.90 5.22
N GLY A 151 -18.82 -8.62 6.39
CA GLY A 151 -19.36 -9.02 7.69
C GLY A 151 -20.65 -8.27 8.09
N GLY A 152 -20.76 -6.98 7.79
CA GLY A 152 -22.00 -6.22 8.04
C GLY A 152 -23.15 -6.62 7.10
N ALA A 153 -22.85 -6.95 5.84
CA ALA A 153 -23.85 -7.45 4.90
C ALA A 153 -24.41 -8.83 5.27
N SER A 154 -23.69 -9.62 6.09
CA SER A 154 -24.20 -10.89 6.63
C SER A 154 -25.02 -10.72 7.92
N GLU A 155 -24.89 -9.61 8.65
CA GLU A 155 -25.67 -9.33 9.86
C GLU A 155 -26.99 -8.61 9.55
N ASP A 156 -27.04 -7.78 8.49
CA ASP A 156 -28.26 -7.13 8.00
C ASP A 156 -29.12 -8.05 7.10
N GLY A 157 -28.80 -9.35 7.03
CA GLY A 157 -29.40 -10.32 6.11
C GLY A 157 -30.63 -11.07 6.62
N ASP A 158 -31.02 -10.89 7.89
CA ASP A 158 -32.13 -11.64 8.52
C ASP A 158 -33.34 -10.77 8.90
N ASP A 159 -33.33 -9.46 8.65
CA ASP A 159 -34.46 -8.59 9.01
C ASP A 159 -34.90 -7.67 7.85
N VAL A 160 -36.07 -8.04 7.31
CA VAL A 160 -37.09 -7.22 6.64
C VAL A 160 -36.97 -6.94 5.13
N ALA A 161 -38.08 -7.31 4.48
CA ALA A 161 -38.47 -7.07 3.10
C ALA A 161 -38.57 -5.57 2.70
N ASP A 162 -38.65 -5.34 1.39
CA ASP A 162 -39.02 -4.11 0.69
C ASP A 162 -38.09 -2.90 0.85
N VAL A 163 -37.18 -2.73 -0.11
CA VAL A 163 -37.07 -1.50 -0.94
C VAL A 163 -36.49 -1.90 -2.31
N ASP A 164 -37.36 -1.98 -3.32
CA ASP A 164 -36.99 -1.73 -4.72
C ASP A 164 -36.35 -0.34 -4.80
N ASP A 165 -35.12 -0.25 -5.32
CA ASP A 165 -34.73 0.72 -6.37
C ASP A 165 -33.21 0.66 -6.65
N ASP A 166 -32.92 0.40 -7.92
CA ASP A 166 -31.75 0.83 -8.68
C ASP A 166 -30.35 0.28 -8.31
N VAL A 167 -30.21 -1.04 -8.47
CA VAL A 167 -28.94 -1.58 -8.98
C VAL A 167 -28.97 -1.46 -10.50
N GLU A 168 -28.59 -0.30 -11.01
CA GLU A 168 -28.26 -0.15 -12.43
C GLU A 168 -27.02 -1.00 -12.70
N ILE A 169 -27.28 -2.20 -13.22
CA ILE A 169 -26.28 -3.16 -13.67
C ILE A 169 -25.50 -2.46 -14.80
N ILE A 170 -24.28 -2.01 -14.49
CA ILE A 170 -23.31 -1.64 -15.52
C ILE A 170 -22.95 -2.94 -16.26
N LYS A 171 -23.65 -3.16 -17.37
CA LYS A 171 -23.35 -4.17 -18.40
C LYS A 171 -22.43 -3.54 -19.48
N PRO A 172 -21.67 -4.38 -20.20
CA PRO A 172 -20.32 -4.09 -20.74
C PRO A 172 -20.24 -2.99 -21.78
#